data_AF-A0A2V7J8W0-F1
#
_entry.id   AF-A0A2V7J8W0-F1
#
_cell.length_a   1.000
_cell.length_b   1.000
_cell.length_c   1.000
_cell.angle_alpha   90.00
_cell.angle_beta   90.00
_cell.angle_gamma   90.00
#
_symmetry.space_group_name_H-M   'P 1'
#
loop_
_entity.id
_entity.type
_entity.pdbx_description
1 polymer ?
#
loop_
_entity_poly.entity_id
_entity_poly.type
_entity_poly.pdbx_seq_one_letter_code
_entity_poly.pdbx_strand_id
1 'polypeptide(L)'
;MSPTSGATNGSGIAAVTSWTLGTTPGTNTLTATASGLTGSPVTFTATATAGAAAQLAITTEPSSSASSGVALAQQPVLQLQDANGNPVSQSGVTVTAVVASGPGGTLANASATTTGSGAASFSGLTLSGTVGSYTLRFESSNLTSATSSAIALSAGAAATMTINGGDGQSATVGTAVATPPSVIVRDGAGNSVADVTVSFTVTAGGGTVSPTSGATNGSGIAAVTSWTLG
;
A
#
# COMPACT_ATOMS: atom_id res chain seq x y z
N MET A 1 33.26 -22.71 -10.01
CA MET A 1 33.83 -23.97 -10.52
C MET A 1 33.99 -24.95 -9.37
N SER A 2 33.71 -26.23 -9.59
CA SER A 2 34.01 -27.27 -8.60
C SER A 2 35.52 -27.43 -8.45
N PRO A 3 36.05 -27.50 -7.23
CA PRO A 3 37.47 -27.76 -7.04
C PRO A 3 37.82 -29.14 -7.60
N THR A 4 38.87 -29.20 -8.42
CA THR A 4 39.42 -30.45 -8.95
C THR A 4 40.39 -31.06 -7.94
N SER A 5 40.43 -32.38 -7.84
CA SER A 5 41.43 -33.08 -7.00
C SER A 5 42.85 -32.79 -7.50
N GLY A 6 43.78 -32.65 -6.55
CA GLY A 6 45.19 -32.40 -6.84
C GLY A 6 46.09 -33.21 -5.92
N ALA A 7 47.21 -33.70 -6.46
CA ALA A 7 48.27 -34.31 -5.66
C ALA A 7 49.01 -33.24 -4.85
N THR A 8 49.63 -33.63 -3.74
CA THR A 8 50.50 -32.74 -2.98
C THR A 8 51.79 -32.42 -3.75
N ASN A 9 52.36 -31.25 -3.53
CA ASN A 9 53.68 -30.89 -4.06
C ASN A 9 54.82 -31.52 -3.22
N GLY A 10 56.08 -31.27 -3.59
CA GLY A 10 57.26 -31.79 -2.88
C GLY A 10 57.40 -31.35 -1.41
N SER A 11 56.56 -30.41 -0.96
CA SER A 11 56.45 -29.97 0.44
C SER A 11 55.18 -30.49 1.15
N GLY A 12 54.40 -31.36 0.51
CA GLY A 12 53.20 -31.97 1.09
C GLY A 12 51.92 -31.12 0.98
N ILE A 13 51.91 -30.04 0.20
CA ILE A 13 50.75 -29.14 0.08
C ILE A 13 49.94 -29.47 -1.17
N ALA A 14 48.64 -29.74 -1.00
CA ALA A 14 47.66 -29.75 -2.07
C ALA A 14 46.76 -28.52 -1.92
N ALA A 15 46.58 -27.75 -3.00
CA ALA A 15 45.80 -26.52 -2.98
C ALA A 15 44.90 -26.42 -4.22
N VAL A 16 43.69 -25.91 -4.03
CA VAL A 16 42.83 -25.47 -5.13
C VAL A 16 43.25 -24.06 -5.53
N THR A 17 43.29 -23.75 -6.83
CA THR A 17 43.71 -22.43 -7.32
C THR A 17 42.59 -21.39 -7.27
N SER A 18 41.33 -21.84 -7.25
CA SER A 18 40.17 -20.98 -7.05
C SER A 18 38.99 -21.76 -6.48
N TRP A 19 38.18 -21.07 -5.68
CA TRP A 19 36.85 -21.51 -5.28
C TRP A 19 35.90 -20.32 -5.50
N THR A 20 34.92 -20.51 -6.38
CA THR A 20 33.88 -19.50 -6.64
C THR A 20 32.61 -19.94 -5.94
N LEU A 21 32.08 -19.08 -5.07
CA LEU A 21 30.80 -19.32 -4.42
C LEU A 21 29.64 -19.11 -5.40
N GLY A 22 28.50 -19.72 -5.10
CA GLY A 22 27.27 -19.54 -5.88
C GLY A 22 26.68 -18.13 -5.74
N THR A 23 25.58 -17.88 -6.45
CA THR A 23 24.88 -16.59 -6.46
C THR A 23 23.91 -16.42 -5.28
N THR A 24 23.67 -17.46 -4.48
CA THR A 24 22.78 -17.38 -3.32
C THR A 24 23.60 -17.11 -2.05
N PRO A 25 23.26 -16.07 -1.27
CA PRO A 25 23.92 -15.80 0.01
C PRO A 25 23.78 -16.96 0.99
N GLY A 26 24.80 -17.16 1.83
CA GLY A 26 24.78 -18.16 2.88
C GLY A 26 26.09 -18.94 3.01
N THR A 27 26.10 -19.86 3.98
CA THR A 27 27.26 -20.72 4.26
C THR A 27 27.47 -21.73 3.14
N ASN A 28 28.68 -21.77 2.63
CA ASN A 28 29.18 -22.71 1.65
C ASN A 28 30.28 -23.55 2.32
N THR A 29 30.30 -24.85 2.03
CA THR A 29 31.31 -25.78 2.57
C THR A 29 32.14 -26.40 1.45
N LEU A 30 33.40 -26.68 1.75
CA LEU A 30 34.32 -27.43 0.92
C LEU A 30 35.03 -28.47 1.77
N THR A 31 35.00 -29.72 1.38
CA THR A 31 35.64 -30.81 2.13
C THR A 31 36.87 -31.32 1.38
N ALA A 32 38.01 -31.43 2.07
CA ALA A 32 39.20 -32.11 1.58
C ALA A 32 39.34 -33.48 2.24
N THR A 33 39.50 -34.51 1.41
CA THR A 33 39.53 -35.91 1.85
C THR A 33 40.76 -36.61 1.29
N ALA A 34 41.45 -37.37 2.13
CA ALA A 34 42.49 -38.32 1.75
C ALA A 34 42.27 -39.65 2.49
N SER A 35 42.53 -40.78 1.82
CA SER A 35 42.36 -42.11 2.41
C SER A 35 43.49 -42.44 3.38
N GLY A 36 43.16 -43.13 4.48
CA GLY A 36 44.15 -43.63 5.44
C GLY A 36 44.78 -42.57 6.37
N LEU A 37 44.35 -41.31 6.30
CA LEU A 37 44.83 -40.25 7.18
C LEU A 37 43.89 -40.05 8.38
N THR A 38 44.45 -40.03 9.60
CA THR A 38 43.73 -39.58 10.79
C THR A 38 43.39 -38.09 10.66
N GLY A 39 42.14 -37.71 10.94
CA GLY A 39 41.67 -36.32 10.80
C GLY A 39 41.15 -35.95 9.40
N SER A 40 41.13 -36.90 8.46
CA SER A 40 40.43 -36.77 7.19
C SER A 40 38.97 -37.25 7.36
N PRO A 41 37.96 -36.51 6.84
CA PRO A 41 38.09 -35.28 6.07
C PRO A 41 38.23 -34.00 6.91
N VAL A 42 38.81 -32.95 6.32
CA VAL A 42 38.79 -31.58 6.86
C VAL A 42 37.81 -30.70 6.08
N THR A 43 37.10 -29.82 6.79
CA THR A 43 36.05 -28.97 6.22
C THR A 43 36.46 -27.50 6.27
N PHE A 44 36.36 -26.84 5.12
CA PHE A 44 36.44 -25.39 4.96
C PHE A 44 35.04 -24.81 4.85
N THR A 45 34.85 -23.61 5.39
CA THR A 45 33.62 -22.84 5.27
C THR A 45 33.91 -21.47 4.64
N ALA A 46 32.98 -20.97 3.83
CA ALA A 46 32.95 -19.59 3.37
C ALA A 46 31.51 -19.11 3.35
N THR A 47 31.28 -17.81 3.40
CA THR A 47 29.92 -17.24 3.34
C THR A 47 29.79 -16.40 2.09
N ALA A 48 28.85 -16.75 1.22
CA ALA A 48 28.44 -15.89 0.12
C ALA A 48 27.58 -14.76 0.68
N THR A 49 27.82 -13.54 0.22
CA THR A 49 27.02 -12.36 0.55
C THR A 49 26.28 -11.88 -0.70
N ALA A 50 25.17 -11.18 -0.52
CA ALA A 50 24.42 -10.62 -1.64
C ALA A 50 25.25 -9.57 -2.40
N GLY A 51 24.94 -9.39 -3.68
CA GLY A 51 25.52 -8.31 -4.48
C GLY A 51 25.05 -6.92 -4.03
N ALA A 52 25.46 -5.90 -4.79
CA ALA A 52 24.93 -4.56 -4.60
C ALA A 52 23.42 -4.52 -4.91
N ALA A 53 22.67 -3.69 -4.18
CA ALA A 53 21.25 -3.49 -4.42
C ALA A 53 21.02 -2.94 -5.84
N ALA A 54 20.06 -3.53 -6.55
CA ALA A 54 19.70 -3.21 -7.93
C ALA A 54 18.20 -2.96 -8.12
N GLN A 55 17.36 -3.50 -7.24
CA GLN A 55 15.91 -3.38 -7.35
C GLN A 55 15.20 -3.35 -6.00
N LEU A 56 14.01 -2.78 -6.00
CA LEU A 56 13.03 -2.90 -4.94
C LEU A 56 12.09 -4.06 -5.24
N ALA A 57 11.73 -4.83 -4.21
CA ALA A 57 10.69 -5.84 -4.30
C ALA A 57 9.66 -5.65 -3.19
N ILE A 58 8.38 -5.73 -3.53
CA ILE A 58 7.29 -5.70 -2.55
C ILE A 58 7.23 -7.06 -1.86
N THR A 59 7.47 -7.09 -0.56
CA THR A 59 7.32 -8.29 0.28
C THR A 59 6.01 -8.29 1.06
N THR A 60 5.38 -7.12 1.18
CA THR A 60 4.02 -6.97 1.70
C THR A 60 3.32 -5.90 0.89
N GLU A 61 2.24 -6.28 0.20
CA GLU A 61 1.43 -5.35 -0.58
C GLU A 61 0.71 -4.34 0.34
N PRO A 62 0.37 -3.14 -0.16
CA PRO A 62 -0.63 -2.29 0.48
C PRO A 62 -2.01 -2.96 0.51
N SER A 63 -2.94 -2.43 1.30
CA SER A 63 -4.35 -2.86 1.26
C SER A 63 -4.92 -2.82 -0.16
N SER A 64 -5.68 -3.85 -0.56
CA SER A 64 -6.40 -3.90 -1.84
C SER A 64 -7.63 -2.99 -1.90
N SER A 65 -8.06 -2.47 -0.75
CA SER A 65 -9.09 -1.43 -0.64
C SER A 65 -8.72 -0.41 0.44
N ALA A 66 -9.18 0.83 0.26
CA ALA A 66 -8.92 1.92 1.20
C ALA A 66 -10.05 2.95 1.14
N SER A 67 -10.14 3.79 2.17
CA SER A 67 -11.01 4.97 2.18
C SER A 67 -10.17 6.22 2.03
N SER A 68 -10.62 7.17 1.20
CA SER A 68 -9.89 8.41 0.92
C SER A 68 -9.55 9.16 2.22
N GLY A 69 -8.28 9.51 2.39
CA GLY A 69 -7.80 10.23 3.58
C GLY A 69 -7.57 9.36 4.81
N VAL A 70 -7.78 8.04 4.73
CA VAL A 70 -7.52 7.09 5.82
C VAL A 70 -6.23 6.32 5.53
N ALA A 71 -5.41 6.10 6.57
CA ALA A 71 -4.21 5.28 6.44
C ALA A 71 -4.55 3.87 5.96
N LEU A 72 -3.71 3.30 5.11
CA LEU A 72 -3.87 1.93 4.65
C LEU A 72 -3.82 0.98 5.85
N ALA A 73 -4.79 0.06 5.95
CA ALA A 73 -4.83 -0.89 7.05
C ALA A 73 -3.65 -1.87 7.00
N GLN A 74 -3.26 -2.28 5.79
CA GLN A 74 -2.06 -3.04 5.51
C GLN A 74 -1.04 -2.10 4.88
N GLN A 75 0.06 -1.91 5.60
CA GLN A 75 1.17 -1.07 5.20
C GLN A 75 2.14 -1.85 4.31
N PRO A 76 2.64 -1.25 3.21
CA PRO A 76 3.58 -1.93 2.33
C PRO A 76 4.97 -2.08 2.97
N VAL A 77 5.64 -3.17 2.63
CA VAL A 77 7.04 -3.45 2.99
C VAL A 77 7.82 -3.76 1.72
N LEU A 78 8.97 -3.10 1.56
CA LEU A 78 9.85 -3.22 0.42
C LEU A 78 11.18 -3.84 0.89
N GLN A 79 11.73 -4.75 0.10
CA GLN A 79 13.04 -5.35 0.32
C GLN A 79 14.00 -4.90 -0.79
N LEU A 80 15.19 -4.46 -0.40
CA LEU A 80 16.31 -4.30 -1.34
C LEU A 80 16.74 -5.68 -1.85
N GLN A 81 16.87 -5.82 -3.17
CA GLN A 81 17.43 -7.01 -3.78
C GLN A 81 18.56 -6.67 -4.75
N ASP A 82 19.50 -7.61 -4.91
CA ASP A 82 20.52 -7.55 -5.95
C ASP A 82 19.94 -7.96 -7.33
N ALA A 83 20.78 -7.93 -8.36
CA ALA A 83 20.38 -8.28 -9.73
C ALA A 83 19.97 -9.76 -9.88
N ASN A 84 20.26 -10.61 -8.90
CA ASN A 84 19.88 -12.02 -8.87
C ASN A 84 18.64 -12.27 -8.01
N GLY A 85 18.03 -11.23 -7.44
CA GLY A 85 16.85 -11.32 -6.58
C GLY A 85 17.16 -11.69 -5.12
N ASN A 86 18.42 -11.66 -4.70
CA ASN A 86 18.77 -11.95 -3.31
C ASN A 86 18.53 -10.73 -2.43
N PRO A 87 18.05 -10.89 -1.19
CA PRO A 87 17.89 -9.77 -0.26
C PRO A 87 19.25 -9.16 0.11
N VAL A 88 19.33 -7.83 0.06
CA VAL A 88 20.54 -7.06 0.36
C VAL A 88 20.41 -6.36 1.71
N SER A 89 21.26 -6.72 2.66
CA SER A 89 21.33 -6.08 3.99
C SER A 89 21.99 -4.70 3.90
N GLN A 90 21.19 -3.65 3.74
CA GLN A 90 21.67 -2.27 3.66
C GLN A 90 20.69 -1.30 4.34
N SER A 91 21.18 -0.60 5.36
CA SER A 91 20.41 0.40 6.12
C SER A 91 20.54 1.79 5.50
N GLY A 92 19.53 2.65 5.72
CA GLY A 92 19.59 4.06 5.37
C GLY A 92 19.17 4.40 3.94
N VAL A 93 18.65 3.45 3.17
CA VAL A 93 18.11 3.72 1.83
C VAL A 93 16.67 4.20 1.97
N THR A 94 16.40 5.42 1.52
CA THR A 94 15.03 5.96 1.47
C THR A 94 14.28 5.40 0.26
N VAL A 95 13.08 4.90 0.51
CA VAL A 95 12.11 4.45 -0.47
C VAL A 95 10.90 5.36 -0.40
N THR A 96 10.49 5.91 -1.54
CA THR A 96 9.36 6.83 -1.65
C THR A 96 8.24 6.19 -2.48
N ALA A 97 7.03 6.22 -1.96
CA ALA A 97 5.83 5.82 -2.69
C ALA A 97 5.29 7.02 -3.49
N VAL A 98 4.86 6.77 -4.73
CA VAL A 98 4.12 7.72 -5.55
C VAL A 98 2.87 7.07 -6.12
N VAL A 99 1.87 7.87 -6.49
CA VAL A 99 0.73 7.37 -7.26
C VAL A 99 1.21 7.06 -8.68
N ALA A 100 1.10 5.79 -9.08
CA ALA A 100 1.53 5.32 -10.40
C ALA A 100 0.40 5.38 -11.43
N SER A 101 -0.82 5.07 -11.00
CA SER A 101 -2.03 5.17 -11.82
C SER A 101 -3.25 5.51 -10.96
N GLY A 102 -4.30 6.02 -11.61
CA GLY A 102 -5.58 6.34 -10.99
C GLY A 102 -6.13 7.70 -11.43
N PRO A 103 -7.35 8.07 -11.00
CA PRO A 103 -8.03 9.30 -11.39
C PRO A 103 -7.48 10.60 -10.74
N GLY A 104 -6.34 10.50 -10.04
CA GLY A 104 -5.68 11.62 -9.36
C GLY A 104 -5.79 11.51 -7.83
N GLY A 105 -4.65 11.52 -7.14
CA GLY A 105 -4.58 11.40 -5.70
C GLY A 105 -3.23 11.82 -5.13
N THR A 106 -3.18 11.97 -3.81
CA THR A 106 -2.01 12.37 -3.04
C THR A 106 -1.70 11.33 -1.97
N LEU A 107 -0.42 11.22 -1.63
CA LEU A 107 0.05 10.36 -0.53
C LEU A 107 0.55 11.21 0.63
N ALA A 108 0.24 10.77 1.85
CA ALA A 108 0.88 11.25 3.08
C ALA A 108 1.69 10.10 3.73
N ASN A 109 2.75 10.45 4.45
CA ASN A 109 3.72 9.49 5.01
C ASN A 109 4.27 8.54 3.93
N ALA A 110 4.57 9.12 2.76
CA ALA A 110 4.93 8.41 1.54
C ALA A 110 6.39 7.96 1.48
N SER A 111 7.08 7.85 2.62
CA SER A 111 8.49 7.44 2.66
C SER A 111 8.78 6.46 3.79
N ALA A 112 9.65 5.50 3.53
CA ALA A 112 10.23 4.61 4.52
C ALA A 112 11.74 4.49 4.27
N THR A 113 12.51 4.22 5.33
CA THR A 113 13.96 4.02 5.24
C THR A 113 14.30 2.58 5.58
N THR A 114 15.21 1.97 4.82
CA THR A 114 15.62 0.60 5.08
C THR A 114 16.35 0.46 6.41
N THR A 115 16.11 -0.67 7.10
CA THR A 115 16.86 -1.06 8.30
C THR A 115 18.08 -1.92 7.92
N GLY A 116 18.81 -2.46 8.90
CA GLY A 116 19.94 -3.36 8.66
C GLY A 116 19.63 -4.61 7.85
N SER A 117 18.36 -5.02 7.75
CA SER A 117 17.92 -6.13 6.89
C SER A 117 17.72 -5.74 5.43
N GLY A 118 17.81 -4.44 5.08
CA GLY A 118 17.42 -3.93 3.77
C GLY A 118 15.92 -3.83 3.55
N ALA A 119 15.10 -4.05 4.59
CA ALA A 119 13.65 -3.87 4.51
C ALA A 119 13.25 -2.43 4.88
N ALA A 120 12.42 -1.80 4.06
CA ALA A 120 11.76 -0.52 4.30
C ALA A 120 10.27 -0.76 4.57
N SER A 121 9.85 -0.58 5.82
CA SER A 121 8.46 -0.72 6.25
C SER A 121 7.79 0.65 6.34
N PHE A 122 6.72 0.86 5.56
CA PHE A 122 5.96 2.10 5.62
C PHE A 122 5.08 2.14 6.87
N SER A 123 4.84 3.32 7.42
CA SER A 123 3.91 3.52 8.54
C SER A 123 2.97 4.68 8.25
N GLY A 124 1.67 4.47 8.48
CA GLY A 124 0.64 5.49 8.26
C GLY A 124 0.55 6.01 6.82
N LEU A 125 0.91 5.18 5.83
CA LEU A 125 0.81 5.56 4.43
C LEU A 125 -0.66 5.79 4.11
N THR A 126 -1.01 7.01 3.71
CA THR A 126 -2.40 7.40 3.48
C THR A 126 -2.57 7.79 2.03
N LEU A 127 -3.55 7.19 1.35
CA LEU A 127 -3.99 7.57 0.01
C LEU A 127 -5.23 8.45 0.11
N SER A 128 -5.17 9.64 -0.49
CA SER A 128 -6.32 10.56 -0.62
C SER A 128 -6.56 10.84 -2.09
N GLY A 129 -7.81 10.81 -2.52
CA GLY A 129 -8.16 11.03 -3.93
C GLY A 129 -9.64 10.81 -4.21
N THR A 130 -9.98 10.83 -5.49
CA THR A 130 -11.33 10.51 -5.96
C THR A 130 -11.56 8.99 -5.93
N VAL A 131 -12.81 8.56 -5.76
CA VAL A 131 -13.17 7.14 -5.81
C VAL A 131 -12.70 6.51 -7.12
N GLY A 132 -12.00 5.37 -7.03
CA GLY A 132 -11.44 4.71 -8.20
C GLY A 132 -10.41 3.63 -7.86
N SER A 133 -9.75 3.12 -8.90
CA SER A 133 -8.67 2.14 -8.75
C SER A 133 -7.31 2.82 -8.90
N TYR A 134 -6.39 2.52 -8.00
CA TYR A 134 -5.05 3.10 -7.94
C TYR A 134 -3.97 2.03 -7.90
N THR A 135 -2.79 2.34 -8.40
CA THR A 135 -1.57 1.59 -8.08
C THR A 135 -0.52 2.55 -7.53
N LEU A 136 0.33 2.06 -6.62
CA LEU A 136 1.45 2.81 -6.06
C LEU A 136 2.76 2.29 -6.65
N ARG A 137 3.67 3.20 -6.99
CA ARG A 137 5.04 2.86 -7.40
C ARG A 137 5.99 3.26 -6.29
N PHE A 138 6.87 2.35 -5.92
CA PHE A 138 7.89 2.55 -4.89
C PHE A 138 9.23 2.76 -5.58
N GLU A 139 9.87 3.87 -5.25
CA GLU A 139 11.06 4.37 -5.93
C GLU A 139 12.16 4.64 -4.94
N SER A 140 13.40 4.44 -5.39
CA SER A 140 14.60 4.88 -4.70
C SER A 140 15.66 5.19 -5.75
N SER A 141 16.63 6.04 -5.40
CA SER A 141 17.64 6.49 -6.35
C SER A 141 18.45 5.30 -6.87
N ASN A 142 18.57 5.17 -8.20
CA ASN A 142 19.34 4.13 -8.89
C ASN A 142 18.87 2.68 -8.67
N LEU A 143 17.65 2.46 -8.15
CA LEU A 143 17.05 1.13 -8.04
C LEU A 143 15.87 0.99 -9.01
N THR A 144 15.73 -0.20 -9.59
CA THR A 144 14.50 -0.55 -10.31
C THR A 144 13.31 -0.49 -9.36
N SER A 145 12.28 0.29 -9.72
CA SER A 145 11.08 0.48 -8.91
C SER A 145 10.16 -0.74 -8.90
N ALA A 146 9.38 -0.90 -7.84
CA ALA A 146 8.28 -1.87 -7.78
C ALA A 146 6.93 -1.17 -7.85
N THR A 147 5.92 -1.80 -8.46
CA THR A 147 4.54 -1.28 -8.51
C THR A 147 3.61 -2.25 -7.80
N SER A 148 2.72 -1.71 -6.95
CA SER A 148 1.75 -2.50 -6.19
C SER A 148 0.67 -3.11 -7.08
N SER A 149 -0.06 -4.05 -6.50
CA SER A 149 -1.39 -4.42 -6.95
C SER A 149 -2.38 -3.25 -6.85
N ALA A 150 -3.55 -3.41 -7.48
CA ALA A 150 -4.60 -2.39 -7.48
C ALA A 150 -5.22 -2.18 -6.09
N ILE A 151 -5.48 -0.92 -5.76
CA ILE A 151 -6.14 -0.44 -4.55
C ILE A 151 -7.47 0.20 -4.95
N ALA A 152 -8.58 -0.38 -4.52
CA ALA A 152 -9.90 0.22 -4.69
C ALA A 152 -10.13 1.29 -3.61
N LEU A 153 -10.12 2.56 -4.00
CA LEU A 153 -10.36 3.69 -3.11
C LEU A 153 -11.86 4.04 -3.07
N SER A 154 -12.45 4.02 -1.89
CA SER A 154 -13.81 4.48 -1.61
C SER A 154 -13.80 5.87 -0.97
N ALA A 155 -14.99 6.46 -0.80
CA ALA A 155 -15.13 7.75 -0.14
C ALA A 155 -14.61 7.67 1.31
N GLY A 156 -14.02 8.77 1.76
CA GLY A 156 -13.57 8.97 3.12
C GLY A 156 -14.71 9.35 4.08
N ALA A 157 -14.33 9.88 5.23
CA ALA A 157 -15.29 10.41 6.19
C ALA A 157 -16.07 11.61 5.60
N ALA A 158 -17.38 11.65 5.84
CA ALA A 158 -18.24 12.77 5.46
C ALA A 158 -17.71 14.09 6.05
N ALA A 159 -17.65 15.12 5.22
CA ALA A 159 -17.09 16.43 5.59
C ALA A 159 -18.05 17.58 5.31
N THR A 160 -18.84 17.49 4.24
CA THR A 160 -19.76 18.57 3.82
C THR A 160 -21.13 18.02 3.47
N MET A 161 -22.15 18.84 3.70
CA MET A 161 -23.53 18.60 3.29
C MET A 161 -24.05 19.86 2.61
N THR A 162 -24.70 19.72 1.46
CA THR A 162 -25.25 20.84 0.68
C THR A 162 -26.63 20.49 0.14
N ILE A 163 -27.42 21.50 -0.24
CA ILE A 163 -28.71 21.29 -0.91
C ILE A 163 -28.47 20.59 -2.24
N ASN A 164 -29.18 19.49 -2.45
CA ASN A 164 -29.22 18.80 -3.75
C ASN A 164 -30.44 19.28 -4.57
N GLY A 165 -31.57 19.55 -3.92
CA GLY A 165 -32.76 20.10 -4.58
C GLY A 165 -33.95 20.32 -3.66
N GLY A 166 -35.01 20.92 -4.21
CA GLY A 166 -36.27 21.19 -3.52
C GLY A 166 -36.30 22.48 -2.69
N ASP A 167 -35.33 23.38 -2.87
CA ASP A 167 -35.29 24.68 -2.20
C ASP A 167 -36.10 25.77 -2.95
N GLY A 168 -36.53 26.81 -2.23
CA GLY A 168 -37.18 27.99 -2.81
C GLY A 168 -38.58 27.76 -3.39
N GLN A 169 -39.25 26.68 -3.00
CA GLN A 169 -40.58 26.33 -3.50
C GLN A 169 -41.70 26.99 -2.69
N SER A 170 -42.87 27.09 -3.31
CA SER A 170 -44.12 27.47 -2.65
C SER A 170 -45.18 26.38 -2.85
N ALA A 171 -46.02 26.17 -1.85
CA ALA A 171 -47.21 25.33 -1.93
C ALA A 171 -48.34 25.97 -1.12
N THR A 172 -49.58 25.59 -1.39
CA THR A 172 -50.72 26.01 -0.57
C THR A 172 -50.58 25.43 0.84
N VAL A 173 -51.00 26.17 1.87
CA VAL A 173 -51.00 25.68 3.26
C VAL A 173 -51.71 24.31 3.36
N GLY A 174 -51.12 23.39 4.11
CA GLY A 174 -51.58 22.01 4.25
C GLY A 174 -51.27 21.10 3.06
N THR A 175 -50.53 21.56 2.05
CA THR A 175 -50.14 20.75 0.88
C THR A 175 -48.62 20.58 0.77
N ALA A 176 -48.20 19.48 0.13
CA ALA A 176 -46.79 19.17 -0.09
C ALA A 176 -46.17 20.08 -1.16
N VAL A 177 -44.88 20.41 -0.99
CA VAL A 177 -44.08 20.99 -2.07
C VAL A 177 -43.95 20.00 -3.24
N ALA A 178 -43.86 20.52 -4.47
CA ALA A 178 -43.85 19.70 -5.67
C ALA A 178 -42.58 18.82 -5.79
N THR A 179 -41.42 19.38 -5.42
CA THR A 179 -40.15 18.66 -5.40
C THR A 179 -39.76 18.36 -3.96
N PRO A 180 -39.68 17.09 -3.53
CA PRO A 180 -39.23 16.78 -2.18
C PRO A 180 -37.81 17.31 -1.92
N PRO A 181 -37.56 18.01 -0.79
CA PRO A 181 -36.23 18.44 -0.41
C PRO A 181 -35.21 17.30 -0.33
N SER A 182 -33.99 17.58 -0.78
CA SER A 182 -32.88 16.63 -0.70
C SER A 182 -31.55 17.33 -0.47
N VAL A 183 -30.62 16.60 0.16
CA VAL A 183 -29.24 17.02 0.42
C VAL A 183 -28.27 16.03 -0.21
N ILE A 184 -27.06 16.50 -0.51
CA ILE A 184 -25.93 15.66 -0.91
C ILE A 184 -24.80 15.81 0.11
N VAL A 185 -24.22 14.67 0.51
CA VAL A 185 -23.10 14.57 1.45
C VAL A 185 -21.83 14.16 0.72
N ARG A 186 -20.73 14.88 0.98
CA ARG A 186 -19.42 14.62 0.38
C ARG A 186 -18.31 14.55 1.42
N ASP A 187 -17.26 13.79 1.13
CA ASP A 187 -16.02 13.77 1.90
C ASP A 187 -15.12 14.98 1.57
N GLY A 188 -13.96 15.08 2.24
CA GLY A 188 -13.00 16.17 2.03
C GLY A 188 -12.33 16.19 0.64
N ALA A 189 -12.40 15.09 -0.11
CA ALA A 189 -11.92 14.97 -1.49
C ALA A 189 -13.04 15.20 -2.53
N GLY A 190 -14.26 15.52 -2.08
CA GLY A 190 -15.41 15.76 -2.94
C GLY A 190 -16.17 14.50 -3.38
N ASN A 191 -15.82 13.32 -2.87
CA ASN A 191 -16.54 12.08 -3.18
C ASN A 191 -17.88 12.05 -2.47
N SER A 192 -18.91 11.55 -3.15
CA SER A 192 -20.21 11.26 -2.53
C SER A 192 -20.09 10.18 -1.46
N VAL A 193 -20.66 10.41 -0.28
CA VAL A 193 -20.60 9.48 0.86
C VAL A 193 -21.95 8.82 1.08
N ALA A 194 -22.00 7.49 0.89
CA ALA A 194 -23.20 6.69 1.14
C ALA A 194 -23.38 6.38 2.63
N ASP A 195 -24.59 5.95 2.98
CA ASP A 195 -24.98 5.43 4.31
C ASP A 195 -24.82 6.43 5.47
N VAL A 196 -24.71 7.73 5.17
CA VAL A 196 -24.72 8.79 6.18
C VAL A 196 -26.15 9.04 6.62
N THR A 197 -26.44 8.89 7.92
CA THR A 197 -27.76 9.19 8.48
C THR A 197 -28.00 10.71 8.52
N VAL A 198 -29.06 11.16 7.86
CA VAL A 198 -29.51 12.55 7.80
C VAL A 198 -30.88 12.66 8.47
N SER A 199 -31.06 13.68 9.33
CA SER A 199 -32.33 13.99 9.96
C SER A 199 -32.96 15.24 9.34
N PHE A 200 -34.26 15.18 9.09
CA PHE A 200 -35.07 16.27 8.57
C PHE A 200 -36.05 16.74 9.63
N THR A 201 -36.12 18.05 9.87
CA THR A 201 -36.99 18.64 10.89
C THR A 201 -37.51 19.98 10.40
N VAL A 202 -38.81 20.20 10.57
CA VAL A 202 -39.43 21.50 10.33
C VAL A 202 -39.07 22.43 11.49
N THR A 203 -38.34 23.50 11.19
CA THR A 203 -37.85 24.46 12.20
C THR A 203 -38.74 25.71 12.33
N ALA A 204 -39.55 25.99 11.32
CA ALA A 204 -40.52 27.08 11.28
C ALA A 204 -41.71 26.70 10.38
N GLY A 205 -42.88 27.27 10.66
CA GLY A 205 -44.15 26.83 10.09
C GLY A 205 -44.72 25.60 10.81
N GLY A 206 -46.03 25.41 10.78
CA GLY A 206 -46.76 24.28 11.39
C GLY A 206 -46.78 23.02 10.51
N GLY A 207 -45.91 22.94 9.50
CA GLY A 207 -45.86 21.87 8.52
C GLY A 207 -45.35 20.52 9.05
N THR A 208 -45.30 19.52 8.17
CA THR A 208 -44.81 18.16 8.50
C THR A 208 -43.85 17.65 7.42
N VAL A 209 -42.88 16.82 7.83
CA VAL A 209 -41.89 16.21 6.93
C VAL A 209 -41.88 14.69 7.11
N SER A 210 -41.77 13.95 6.02
CA SER A 210 -41.72 12.49 6.03
C SER A 210 -40.78 11.97 4.94
N PRO A 211 -39.89 11.00 5.25
CA PRO A 211 -39.50 10.61 6.60
C PRO A 211 -38.75 11.74 7.33
N THR A 212 -38.66 11.66 8.66
CA THR A 212 -37.86 12.59 9.48
C THR A 212 -36.38 12.20 9.57
N SER A 213 -36.01 11.04 9.03
CA SER A 213 -34.61 10.64 8.86
C SER A 213 -34.46 9.68 7.68
N GLY A 214 -33.25 9.62 7.12
CA GLY A 214 -32.90 8.70 6.05
C GLY A 214 -31.39 8.64 5.85
N ALA A 215 -30.88 7.53 5.33
CA ALA A 215 -29.48 7.40 4.97
C ALA A 215 -29.23 7.92 3.55
N THR A 216 -28.03 8.44 3.28
CA THR A 216 -27.61 8.78 1.92
C THR A 216 -27.47 7.52 1.05
N ASN A 217 -27.89 7.59 -0.20
CA ASN A 217 -27.69 6.50 -1.17
C ASN A 217 -26.25 6.48 -1.72
N GLY A 218 -25.97 5.59 -2.69
CA GLY A 218 -24.65 5.49 -3.35
C GLY A 218 -24.14 6.76 -4.04
N SER A 219 -25.04 7.70 -4.36
CA SER A 219 -24.68 9.03 -4.90
C SER A 219 -24.50 10.09 -3.80
N GLY A 220 -24.56 9.69 -2.52
CA GLY A 220 -24.46 10.57 -1.37
C GLY A 220 -25.70 11.40 -1.10
N ILE A 221 -26.86 11.03 -1.67
CA ILE A 221 -28.08 11.83 -1.58
C ILE A 221 -29.03 11.23 -0.53
N ALA A 222 -29.51 12.07 0.39
CA ALA A 222 -30.63 11.77 1.27
C ALA A 222 -31.79 12.73 0.95
N ALA A 223 -33.01 12.21 0.89
CA ALA A 223 -34.19 12.98 0.53
C ALA A 223 -35.37 12.62 1.42
N VAL A 224 -36.25 13.59 1.64
CA VAL A 224 -37.59 13.32 2.16
C VAL A 224 -38.48 12.85 1.01
N THR A 225 -39.57 12.14 1.31
CA THR A 225 -40.57 11.77 0.29
C THR A 225 -41.68 12.81 0.21
N SER A 226 -41.93 13.55 1.29
CA SER A 226 -42.89 14.65 1.33
C SER A 226 -42.51 15.71 2.37
N TRP A 227 -42.73 16.97 2.03
CA TRP A 227 -42.73 18.08 2.97
C TRP A 227 -43.96 18.95 2.75
N THR A 228 -44.87 18.95 3.73
CA THR A 228 -46.12 19.70 3.74
C THR A 228 -45.91 21.03 4.45
N LEU A 229 -46.26 22.14 3.78
CA LEU A 229 -46.20 23.48 4.37
C LEU A 229 -47.41 23.70 5.29
N GLY A 230 -47.23 24.39 6.41
CA GLY A 230 -48.28 24.59 7.43
C GLY A 230 -47.97 25.76 8.34
#